data_AF-A0A6J8CCM5-F1
#
_entry.id   AF-A0A6J8CCM5-F1
#
_cell.length_a   1.000
_cell.length_b   1.000
_cell.length_c   1.000
_cell.angle_alpha   90.00
_cell.angle_beta   90.00
_cell.angle_gamma   90.00
#
_symmetry.space_group_name_H-M   'P 1'
#
loop_
_entity.id
_entity.type
_entity.pdbx_description
1 polymer ?
#
loop_
_entity_poly.entity_id
_entity_poly.type
_entity_poly.pdbx_seq_one_letter_code
_entity_poly.pdbx_strand_id
1 'polypeptide(L)'
;MHEVKEKIQKLDILEDILSRLVDMEAHCQKLDSDICGIKTEIKDHTSNIVSLDKGLSGLHLKVQEIETQNMSLTDENYKLQETIIDQQKRSMRENLIFKRISNEHNPTEITEEKVKDFIERELGLESEEINFHVVHRLKIREDRSPRSIIAKFERRKDRNKVLEAAKNKLKQKPEYYVHEQFPVEIIKGRRKPIPILKDALLSHNEITHDTSQDSTTIKWNDNKRNEFVNTFHNSQDQLTNIMNDLENIYTHDTCTQQDIDNVTGEINELFHNTAKTTLSKPHYKSRKKPNSKPWYTNKCLSTRKKNHKARKHEATRKQLLETKTLYDYFKSVNENNVHDEIDIDIDVNNLPPDIEELLNSPITVDEIKCAVKNLKNNKSADMITY
;
A
#
# COMPACT_ATOMS: atom_id res chain seq x y z
N MET A 1 -56.60 -82.15 48.82
CA MET A 1 -56.48 -81.94 47.36
C MET A 1 -56.36 -80.46 46.99
N HIS A 2 -57.27 -79.58 47.42
CA HIS A 2 -57.21 -78.14 47.08
C HIS A 2 -55.93 -77.44 47.60
N GLU A 3 -55.58 -77.64 48.87
CA GLU A 3 -54.37 -77.05 49.50
C GLU A 3 -53.06 -77.50 48.83
N VAL A 4 -53.00 -78.76 48.37
CA VAL A 4 -51.84 -79.30 47.64
C VAL A 4 -51.72 -78.64 46.27
N LYS A 5 -52.84 -78.42 45.58
CA LYS A 5 -52.88 -77.73 44.28
C LYS A 5 -52.43 -76.27 44.40
N GLU A 6 -52.82 -75.58 45.47
CA GLU A 6 -52.39 -74.21 45.76
C GLU A 6 -50.89 -74.13 46.06
N LYS A 7 -50.37 -75.10 46.83
CA LYS A 7 -48.93 -75.21 47.11
C LYS A 7 -48.11 -75.49 45.85
N ILE A 8 -48.61 -76.32 44.93
CA ILE A 8 -47.96 -76.57 43.63
C ILE A 8 -47.93 -75.30 42.78
N GLN A 9 -49.05 -74.56 42.68
CA GLN A 9 -49.08 -73.29 41.95
C GLN A 9 -48.09 -72.25 42.51
N LYS A 10 -47.95 -72.18 43.83
CA LYS A 10 -46.93 -71.32 44.47
C LYS A 10 -45.51 -71.76 44.13
N LEU A 11 -45.28 -73.06 43.95
CA LEU A 11 -43.98 -73.62 43.58
C LEU A 11 -43.61 -73.27 42.14
N ASP A 12 -44.55 -73.37 41.20
CA ASP A 12 -44.35 -72.95 39.80
C ASP A 12 -43.97 -71.46 39.69
N ILE A 13 -44.62 -70.61 40.50
CA ILE A 13 -44.30 -69.17 40.57
C ILE A 13 -42.88 -68.94 41.13
N LEU A 14 -42.46 -69.73 42.11
CA LEU A 14 -41.11 -69.63 42.68
C LEU A 14 -40.05 -70.06 41.66
N GLU A 15 -40.30 -71.09 40.86
CA GLU A 15 -39.41 -71.51 39.78
C GLU A 15 -39.26 -70.42 38.71
N ASP A 16 -40.36 -69.77 38.31
CA ASP A 16 -40.31 -68.62 37.37
C ASP A 16 -39.51 -67.45 37.94
N ILE A 17 -39.70 -67.12 39.22
CA ILE A 17 -38.93 -66.07 39.91
C ILE A 17 -37.44 -66.43 39.92
N LEU A 18 -37.09 -67.68 40.24
CA LEU A 18 -35.71 -68.15 40.24
C LEU A 18 -35.07 -68.06 38.85
N SER A 19 -35.78 -68.47 37.80
CA SER A 19 -35.30 -68.33 36.41
C SER A 19 -35.01 -66.88 36.06
N ARG A 20 -35.92 -65.96 36.42
CA ARG A 20 -35.75 -64.52 36.17
C ARG A 20 -34.59 -63.93 36.98
N LEU A 21 -34.34 -64.41 38.20
CA LEU A 21 -33.20 -63.97 39.01
C LEU A 21 -31.86 -64.39 38.38
N VAL A 22 -31.79 -65.61 37.83
CA VAL A 22 -30.60 -66.08 37.09
C VAL A 22 -30.36 -65.24 35.84
N ASP A 23 -31.41 -64.92 35.08
CA ASP A 23 -31.29 -64.05 33.90
C ASP A 23 -30.85 -62.64 34.27
N MET A 24 -31.37 -62.09 35.38
CA MET A 24 -30.94 -60.81 35.92
C MET A 24 -29.48 -60.83 36.36
N GLU A 25 -29.03 -61.90 37.01
CA GLU A 25 -27.63 -62.07 37.41
C GLU A 25 -26.71 -62.08 36.19
N ALA A 26 -27.06 -62.82 35.14
CA ALA A 26 -26.31 -62.84 33.88
C ALA A 26 -26.25 -61.45 33.23
N HIS A 27 -27.36 -60.70 33.26
CA HIS A 27 -27.39 -59.33 32.76
C HIS A 27 -26.50 -58.37 33.59
N CYS A 28 -26.52 -58.49 34.91
CA CYS A 28 -25.64 -57.72 35.80
C CYS A 28 -24.16 -58.02 35.52
N GLN A 29 -23.79 -59.28 35.35
CA GLN A 29 -22.42 -59.68 35.00
C GLN A 29 -21.97 -59.09 33.66
N LYS A 30 -22.86 -59.04 32.67
CA LYS A 30 -22.59 -58.40 31.38
C LYS A 30 -22.36 -56.89 31.55
N LEU A 31 -23.23 -56.22 32.30
CA LEU A 31 -23.08 -54.79 32.60
C LEU A 31 -21.75 -54.49 33.31
N ASP A 32 -21.35 -55.33 34.26
CA ASP A 32 -20.07 -55.18 34.96
C ASP A 32 -18.87 -55.32 34.01
N SER A 33 -18.95 -56.25 33.06
CA SER A 33 -17.94 -56.40 31.99
C SER A 33 -17.87 -55.16 31.09
N ASP A 34 -19.02 -54.64 30.65
CA ASP A 34 -19.10 -53.45 29.80
C ASP A 34 -18.58 -52.20 30.53
N ILE A 35 -18.94 -52.04 31.83
CA ILE A 35 -18.43 -50.96 32.69
C ILE A 35 -16.91 -51.06 32.84
N CYS A 36 -16.36 -52.27 33.01
CA CYS A 36 -14.92 -52.47 33.06
C CYS A 36 -14.24 -52.05 31.75
N GLY A 37 -14.82 -52.41 30.60
CA GLY A 37 -14.33 -52.02 29.27
C GLY A 37 -14.32 -50.49 29.07
N ILE A 38 -15.44 -49.83 29.38
CA ILE A 38 -15.55 -48.37 29.29
C ILE A 38 -14.51 -47.69 30.20
N LYS A 39 -14.30 -48.22 31.41
CA LYS A 39 -13.32 -47.66 32.36
C LYS A 39 -11.88 -47.76 31.83
N THR A 40 -11.55 -48.84 31.11
CA THR A 40 -10.24 -48.96 30.46
C THR A 40 -10.08 -47.97 29.31
N GLU A 41 -11.07 -47.84 28.43
CA GLU A 41 -11.04 -46.91 27.31
C GLU A 41 -10.92 -45.44 27.78
N ILE A 42 -11.65 -45.06 28.83
CA ILE A 42 -11.56 -43.71 29.43
C ILE A 42 -10.14 -43.42 29.92
N LYS A 43 -9.45 -44.38 30.54
CA LYS A 43 -8.06 -44.20 31.01
C LYS A 43 -7.09 -44.01 29.85
N ASP A 44 -7.26 -44.77 28.78
CA ASP A 44 -6.42 -44.67 27.59
C ASP A 44 -6.63 -43.34 26.89
N HIS A 45 -7.89 -42.92 26.71
CA HIS A 45 -8.23 -41.61 26.16
C HIS A 45 -7.70 -40.45 27.02
N THR A 46 -7.78 -40.56 28.35
CA THR A 46 -7.20 -39.56 29.27
C THR A 46 -5.69 -39.45 29.07
N SER A 47 -5.00 -40.57 28.92
CA SER A 47 -3.55 -40.60 28.68
C SER A 47 -3.17 -39.96 27.34
N ASN A 48 -3.98 -40.19 26.30
CA ASN A 48 -3.79 -39.56 24.99
C ASN A 48 -4.06 -38.05 25.02
N ILE A 49 -5.08 -37.59 25.76
CA ILE A 49 -5.36 -36.16 25.93
C ILE A 49 -4.15 -35.46 26.58
N VAL A 50 -3.55 -36.06 27.61
CA VAL A 50 -2.37 -35.51 28.28
C VAL A 50 -1.15 -35.47 27.36
N SER A 51 -0.96 -36.47 26.49
CA SER A 51 0.17 -36.47 25.55
C SER A 51 -0.01 -35.42 24.44
N LEU A 52 -1.24 -35.25 23.93
CA LEU A 52 -1.58 -34.21 22.97
C LEU A 52 -1.41 -32.80 23.55
N ASP A 53 -1.82 -32.58 24.80
CA ASP A 53 -1.68 -31.30 25.49
C ASP A 53 -0.20 -30.88 25.64
N LYS A 54 0.67 -31.84 25.97
CA LYS A 54 2.13 -31.63 25.97
C LYS A 54 2.66 -31.29 24.57
N GLY A 55 2.17 -31.97 23.54
CA GLY A 55 2.52 -31.70 22.15
C GLY A 55 2.11 -30.29 21.71
N LEU A 56 0.89 -29.88 22.02
CA LEU A 56 0.36 -28.54 21.75
C LEU A 56 1.16 -27.45 22.48
N SER A 57 1.48 -27.66 23.75
CA SER A 57 2.32 -26.74 24.52
C SER A 57 3.71 -26.59 23.90
N GLY A 58 4.32 -27.70 23.46
CA GLY A 58 5.61 -27.68 22.78
C GLY A 58 5.57 -26.97 21.43
N LEU A 59 4.48 -27.12 20.66
CA LEU A 59 4.28 -26.39 19.42
C LEU A 59 4.08 -24.89 19.66
N HIS A 60 3.32 -24.52 20.69
CA HIS A 60 3.10 -23.12 21.05
C HIS A 60 4.41 -22.39 21.36
N LEU A 61 5.30 -23.02 22.14
CA LEU A 61 6.62 -22.46 22.43
C LEU A 61 7.46 -22.26 21.16
N LYS A 62 7.42 -23.21 20.22
CA LYS A 62 8.13 -23.09 18.94
C LYS A 62 7.57 -21.98 18.06
N VAL A 63 6.26 -21.82 18.01
CA VAL A 63 5.62 -20.73 17.26
C VAL A 63 6.06 -19.38 17.84
N GLN A 64 6.03 -19.23 19.16
CA GLN A 64 6.48 -18.01 19.83
C GLN A 64 7.97 -17.72 19.55
N GLU A 65 8.83 -18.74 19.59
CA GLU A 65 10.25 -18.60 19.25
C GLU A 65 10.43 -18.13 17.81
N ILE A 66 9.74 -18.75 16.84
CA ILE A 66 9.80 -18.37 15.43
C ILE A 66 9.30 -16.93 15.22
N GLU A 67 8.23 -16.52 15.90
CA GLU A 67 7.72 -15.14 15.85
C GLU A 67 8.76 -14.13 16.33
N THR A 68 9.43 -14.41 17.47
CA THR A 68 10.48 -13.52 17.99
C THR A 68 11.69 -13.45 17.05
N GLN A 69 12.10 -14.57 16.46
CA GLN A 69 13.18 -14.61 15.47
C GLN A 69 12.81 -13.82 14.21
N ASN A 70 11.58 -13.99 13.70
CA ASN A 70 11.09 -13.25 12.54
C ASN A 70 11.08 -11.74 12.80
N MET A 71 10.60 -11.30 13.97
CA MET A 71 10.64 -9.88 14.35
C MET A 71 12.08 -9.32 14.35
N SER A 72 13.02 -10.05 14.95
CA SER A 72 14.43 -9.66 14.96
C SER A 72 15.03 -9.57 13.55
N LEU A 73 14.72 -10.55 12.69
CA LEU A 73 15.18 -10.56 11.30
C LEU A 73 14.57 -9.43 10.47
N THR A 74 13.30 -9.08 10.71
CA THR A 74 12.68 -7.93 10.04
C THR A 74 13.35 -6.62 10.44
N ASP A 75 13.66 -6.43 11.73
CA ASP A 75 14.35 -5.24 12.22
C ASP A 75 15.76 -5.11 11.66
N GLU A 76 16.50 -6.22 11.58
CA GLU A 76 17.83 -6.23 10.99
C GLU A 76 17.78 -5.91 9.49
N ASN A 77 16.82 -6.48 8.75
CA ASN A 77 16.60 -6.15 7.35
C ASN A 77 16.31 -4.66 7.14
N TYR A 78 15.49 -4.05 8.00
CA TYR A 78 15.24 -2.60 7.92
C TYR A 78 16.51 -1.78 8.13
N LYS A 79 17.33 -2.12 9.14
CA LYS A 79 18.61 -1.44 9.42
C LYS A 79 19.61 -1.60 8.27
N LEU A 80 19.68 -2.78 7.68
CA LEU A 80 20.53 -3.06 6.53
C LEU A 80 20.09 -2.25 5.31
N GLN A 81 18.79 -2.21 5.02
CA GLN A 81 18.24 -1.39 3.93
C GLN A 81 18.55 0.09 4.12
N GLU A 82 18.37 0.62 5.34
CA GLU A 82 18.69 2.01 5.64
C GLU A 82 20.19 2.31 5.44
N THR A 83 21.06 1.41 5.92
CA THR A 83 22.51 1.53 5.77
C THR A 83 22.93 1.49 4.30
N ILE A 84 22.36 0.58 3.50
CA ILE A 84 22.63 0.48 2.06
C ILE A 84 22.20 1.78 1.37
N ILE A 85 21.01 2.30 1.68
CA ILE A 85 20.50 3.54 1.09
C ILE A 85 21.42 4.71 1.45
N ASP A 86 21.84 4.84 2.71
CA ASP A 86 22.76 5.90 3.14
C ASP A 86 24.12 5.81 2.43
N GLN A 87 24.70 4.61 2.36
CA GLN A 87 25.96 4.39 1.63
C GLN A 87 25.83 4.75 0.14
N GLN A 88 24.76 4.33 -0.52
CA GLN A 88 24.50 4.69 -1.91
C GLN A 88 24.30 6.20 -2.08
N LYS A 89 23.55 6.85 -1.19
CA LYS A 89 23.39 8.33 -1.18
C LYS A 89 24.75 9.02 -1.10
N ARG A 90 25.64 8.58 -0.20
CA ARG A 90 26.98 9.15 -0.04
C ARG A 90 27.85 8.92 -1.29
N SER A 91 27.78 7.74 -1.89
CA SER A 91 28.56 7.37 -3.09
C SER A 91 28.11 8.11 -4.36
N MET A 92 26.80 8.39 -4.48
CA MET A 92 26.18 9.06 -5.63
C MET A 92 26.11 10.59 -5.47
N ARG A 93 26.55 11.12 -4.34
CA ARG A 93 26.38 12.54 -3.98
C ARG A 93 27.10 13.49 -4.93
N GLU A 94 28.20 13.07 -5.52
CA GLU A 94 28.97 13.86 -6.49
C GLU A 94 28.50 13.63 -7.93
N ASN A 95 27.41 12.88 -8.15
CA ASN A 95 26.94 12.53 -9.48
C ASN A 95 25.81 13.46 -9.96
N LEU A 96 25.87 13.85 -11.24
CA LEU A 96 24.74 14.43 -11.96
C LEU A 96 24.34 13.56 -13.14
N ILE A 97 23.05 13.57 -13.44
CA ILE A 97 22.45 12.93 -14.60
C ILE A 97 22.09 14.02 -15.61
N PHE A 98 22.67 13.93 -16.80
CA PHE A 98 22.37 14.76 -17.95
C PHE A 98 21.48 13.99 -18.91
N LYS A 99 20.31 14.53 -19.25
CA LYS A 99 19.34 13.91 -20.16
C LYS A 99 19.27 14.64 -21.49
N ARG A 100 18.85 13.90 -22.52
CA ARG A 100 18.56 14.40 -23.87
C ARG A 100 19.78 14.99 -24.61
N ILE A 101 21.00 14.64 -24.19
CA ILE A 101 22.22 14.88 -24.99
C ILE A 101 22.30 13.83 -26.10
N SER A 102 22.33 14.28 -27.35
CA SER A 102 22.24 13.45 -28.56
C SER A 102 23.17 12.22 -28.52
N ASN A 103 22.61 11.05 -28.82
CA ASN A 103 23.36 9.82 -29.05
C ASN A 103 23.81 9.80 -30.51
N GLU A 104 25.00 10.28 -30.80
CA GLU A 104 25.61 9.91 -32.07
C GLU A 104 25.97 8.42 -31.99
N HIS A 105 25.64 7.64 -33.03
CA HIS A 105 25.92 6.20 -33.10
C HIS A 105 27.42 5.89 -33.27
N ASN A 106 28.29 6.75 -32.74
CA ASN A 106 29.73 6.61 -32.87
C ASN A 106 30.25 5.75 -31.70
N PRO A 107 30.87 4.58 -31.94
CA PRO A 107 31.43 3.74 -30.89
C PRO A 107 32.60 4.40 -30.14
N THR A 108 33.16 5.48 -30.70
CA THR A 108 34.27 6.27 -30.17
C THR A 108 33.84 7.56 -29.46
N GLU A 109 32.56 7.66 -29.08
CA GLU A 109 32.04 8.86 -28.42
C GLU A 109 32.76 9.15 -27.09
N ILE A 110 33.44 10.29 -27.02
CA ILE A 110 34.05 10.79 -25.78
C ILE A 110 32.96 11.49 -24.97
N THR A 111 32.32 10.73 -24.08
CA THR A 111 31.18 11.23 -23.30
C THR A 111 31.53 12.39 -22.37
N GLU A 112 32.79 12.48 -21.92
CA GLU A 112 33.27 13.59 -21.10
C GLU A 112 33.29 14.91 -21.87
N GLU A 113 33.85 14.92 -23.09
CA GLU A 113 33.88 16.11 -23.96
C GLU A 113 32.47 16.62 -24.23
N LYS A 114 31.51 15.73 -24.51
CA LYS A 114 30.10 16.15 -24.69
C LYS A 114 29.48 16.80 -23.46
N VAL A 115 29.87 16.37 -22.26
CA VAL A 115 29.41 17.02 -21.02
C VAL A 115 30.09 18.37 -20.85
N LYS A 116 31.38 18.49 -21.17
CA LYS A 116 32.13 19.76 -21.16
C LYS A 116 31.56 20.78 -22.15
N ASP A 117 31.36 20.37 -23.40
CA ASP A 117 30.71 21.16 -24.46
C ASP A 117 29.31 21.62 -24.03
N PHE A 118 28.53 20.72 -23.41
CA PHE A 118 27.21 21.06 -22.89
C PHE A 118 27.28 22.11 -21.78
N ILE A 119 28.23 21.97 -20.85
CA ILE A 119 28.42 22.92 -19.74
C ILE A 119 28.84 24.29 -20.29
N GLU A 120 29.73 24.37 -21.25
CA GLU A 120 30.14 25.63 -21.86
C GLU A 120 29.01 26.28 -22.66
N ARG A 121 28.38 25.52 -23.56
CA ARG A 121 27.40 26.07 -24.50
C ARG A 121 26.06 26.36 -23.85
N GLU A 122 25.54 25.42 -23.07
CA GLU A 122 24.18 25.54 -22.49
C GLU A 122 24.21 26.21 -21.12
N LEU A 123 25.27 25.98 -20.33
CA LEU A 123 25.38 26.52 -18.98
C LEU A 123 26.33 27.72 -18.88
N GLY A 124 27.11 28.06 -19.91
CA GLY A 124 28.01 29.23 -19.94
C GLY A 124 29.00 29.24 -18.77
N LEU A 125 29.53 28.07 -18.41
CA LEU A 125 30.57 27.91 -17.41
C LEU A 125 31.85 27.43 -18.11
N GLU A 126 33.00 27.85 -17.62
CA GLU A 126 34.31 27.37 -18.11
C GLU A 126 34.46 25.89 -17.76
N SER A 127 34.47 25.00 -18.76
CA SER A 127 34.49 23.55 -18.52
C SER A 127 35.91 23.01 -18.29
N GLU A 128 36.94 23.77 -18.67
CA GLU A 128 38.35 23.40 -18.48
C GLU A 128 38.72 23.22 -16.99
N GLU A 129 38.09 23.97 -16.09
CA GLU A 129 38.33 23.86 -14.65
C GLU A 129 37.60 22.67 -14.00
N ILE A 130 36.67 22.03 -14.72
CA ILE A 130 35.79 21.00 -14.18
C ILE A 130 36.35 19.62 -14.52
N ASN A 131 36.76 18.91 -13.47
CA ASN A 131 37.26 17.54 -13.57
C ASN A 131 36.19 16.52 -13.17
N PHE A 132 36.19 15.41 -13.88
CA PHE A 132 35.35 14.26 -13.63
C PHE A 132 36.19 13.05 -13.22
N HIS A 133 35.67 12.23 -12.31
CA HIS A 133 36.25 10.92 -12.04
C HIS A 133 35.85 9.91 -13.11
N VAL A 134 34.55 9.86 -13.42
CA VAL A 134 33.97 8.91 -14.38
C VAL A 134 32.79 9.57 -15.06
N VAL A 135 32.75 9.50 -16.39
CA VAL A 135 31.62 9.90 -17.21
C VAL A 135 31.25 8.75 -18.13
N HIS A 136 29.97 8.37 -18.14
CA HIS A 136 29.49 7.32 -19.03
C HIS A 136 27.99 7.45 -19.31
N ARG A 137 27.54 6.87 -20.42
CA ARG A 137 26.10 6.75 -20.73
C ARG A 137 25.46 5.62 -19.93
N LEU A 138 24.26 5.87 -19.43
CA LEU A 138 23.37 4.86 -18.86
C LEU A 138 22.88 3.88 -19.93
N LYS A 139 22.32 2.75 -19.50
CA LYS A 139 21.74 1.75 -20.40
C LYS A 139 20.67 2.36 -21.33
N ILE A 140 20.53 1.76 -22.52
CA ILE A 140 19.51 2.13 -23.51
C ILE A 140 18.13 2.01 -22.86
N ARG A 141 17.29 3.01 -23.11
CA ARG A 141 15.87 2.99 -22.75
C ARG A 141 15.05 2.57 -23.97
N GLU A 142 13.92 1.93 -23.72
CA GLU A 142 12.98 1.47 -24.76
C GLU A 142 12.29 2.64 -25.51
N ASP A 143 12.28 3.83 -24.90
CA ASP A 143 11.64 5.06 -25.40
C ASP A 143 12.33 5.71 -26.61
N ARG A 144 13.36 5.06 -27.18
CA ARG A 144 14.23 5.58 -28.26
C ARG A 144 14.86 6.95 -27.94
N SER A 145 14.75 7.42 -26.69
CA SER A 145 15.31 8.71 -26.29
C SER A 145 16.83 8.61 -26.18
N PRO A 146 17.55 9.75 -26.30
CA PRO A 146 18.98 9.76 -26.05
C PRO A 146 19.30 9.24 -24.65
N ARG A 147 20.33 8.40 -24.56
CA ARG A 147 20.75 7.77 -23.30
C ARG A 147 21.24 8.86 -22.37
N SER A 148 20.77 8.85 -21.13
CA SER A 148 21.25 9.82 -20.14
C SER A 148 22.73 9.57 -19.82
N ILE A 149 23.49 10.64 -19.58
CA ILE A 149 24.90 10.58 -19.19
C ILE A 149 24.97 10.76 -17.67
N ILE A 150 25.72 9.92 -16.98
CA ILE A 150 26.12 10.16 -15.59
C ILE A 150 27.54 10.70 -15.60
N ALA A 151 27.73 11.83 -14.93
CA ALA A 151 29.05 12.38 -14.66
C ALA A 151 29.29 12.46 -13.14
N LYS A 152 30.34 11.80 -12.67
CA LYS A 152 30.83 11.90 -11.30
C LYS A 152 31.91 12.98 -11.23
N PHE A 153 31.62 14.04 -10.50
CA PHE A 153 32.54 15.16 -10.35
C PHE A 153 33.63 14.82 -9.34
N GLU A 154 34.85 15.31 -9.57
CA GLU A 154 35.93 15.19 -8.60
C GLU A 154 35.66 16.05 -7.36
N ARG A 155 35.15 17.28 -7.56
CA ARG A 155 34.85 18.22 -6.48
C ARG A 155 33.35 18.49 -6.37
N ARG A 156 32.82 18.34 -5.17
CA ARG A 156 31.41 18.65 -4.88
C ARG A 156 31.03 20.11 -5.16
N LYS A 157 31.97 21.05 -5.02
CA LYS A 157 31.74 22.47 -5.33
C LYS A 157 31.39 22.67 -6.80
N ASP A 158 32.11 22.00 -7.71
CA ASP A 158 31.89 22.12 -9.16
C ASP A 158 30.56 21.48 -9.55
N ARG A 159 30.24 20.32 -8.96
CA ARG A 159 28.93 19.68 -9.09
C ARG A 159 27.79 20.63 -8.73
N ASN A 160 27.89 21.33 -7.60
CA ASN A 160 26.86 22.25 -7.14
C ASN A 160 26.76 23.49 -8.06
N LYS A 161 27.90 24.05 -8.50
CA LYS A 161 27.92 25.16 -9.47
C LYS A 161 27.19 24.80 -10.76
N VAL A 162 27.49 23.62 -11.33
CA VAL A 162 26.83 23.12 -12.55
C VAL A 162 25.33 22.91 -12.32
N LEU A 163 24.96 22.28 -11.20
CA LEU A 163 23.55 22.04 -10.86
C LEU A 163 22.76 23.36 -10.71
N GLU A 164 23.36 24.37 -10.09
CA GLU A 164 22.73 25.68 -9.89
C GLU A 164 22.61 26.46 -11.21
N ALA A 165 23.66 26.46 -12.04
CA ALA A 165 23.60 27.02 -13.38
C ALA A 165 22.51 26.33 -14.22
N ALA A 166 22.40 25.00 -14.14
CA ALA A 166 21.37 24.24 -14.83
C ALA A 166 19.96 24.61 -14.36
N LYS A 167 19.73 24.72 -13.04
CA LYS A 167 18.45 25.17 -12.48
C LYS A 167 18.05 26.56 -12.98
N ASN A 168 19.01 27.44 -13.25
CA ASN A 168 18.72 28.80 -13.69
C ASN A 168 18.56 28.90 -15.21
N LYS A 169 19.45 28.28 -15.99
CA LYS A 169 19.53 28.43 -17.45
C LYS A 169 18.64 27.45 -18.21
N LEU A 170 18.40 26.24 -17.68
CA LEU A 170 17.61 25.22 -18.38
C LEU A 170 16.10 25.32 -18.14
N LYS A 171 15.63 26.14 -17.20
CA LYS A 171 14.19 26.38 -16.95
C LYS A 171 13.39 26.71 -18.21
N GLN A 172 14.02 27.42 -19.16
CA GLN A 172 13.37 27.86 -20.41
C GLN A 172 13.66 26.92 -21.59
N LYS A 173 14.49 25.88 -21.39
CA LYS A 173 14.94 24.95 -22.42
C LYS A 173 14.45 23.53 -22.09
N PRO A 174 13.23 23.14 -22.48
CA PRO A 174 12.66 21.83 -22.18
C PRO A 174 13.39 20.68 -22.91
N GLU A 175 14.32 20.99 -23.80
CA GLU A 175 15.14 20.01 -24.50
C GLU A 175 16.14 19.31 -23.57
N TYR A 176 16.64 19.97 -22.53
CA TYR A 176 17.70 19.42 -21.68
C TYR A 176 17.30 19.38 -20.21
N TYR A 177 17.75 18.34 -19.50
CA TYR A 177 17.54 18.22 -18.06
C TYR A 177 18.80 17.77 -17.37
N VAL A 178 19.11 18.43 -16.25
CA VAL A 178 20.19 18.05 -15.34
C VAL A 178 19.61 17.93 -13.95
N HIS A 179 19.84 16.78 -13.31
CA HIS A 179 19.41 16.57 -11.93
C HIS A 179 20.37 15.65 -11.17
N GLU A 180 20.24 15.65 -9.86
CA GLU A 180 21.02 14.78 -8.97
C GLU A 180 20.66 13.31 -9.19
N GLN A 181 21.65 12.43 -9.01
CA GLN A 181 21.41 10.99 -8.92
C GLN A 181 20.98 10.61 -7.51
N PHE A 182 19.94 9.81 -7.40
CA PHE A 182 19.47 9.25 -6.13
C PHE A 182 19.32 7.73 -6.26
N PRO A 183 19.43 6.98 -5.14
CA PRO A 183 19.06 5.57 -5.08
C PRO A 183 17.63 5.33 -5.56
N VAL A 184 17.38 4.15 -6.11
CA VAL A 184 16.10 3.77 -6.73
C VAL A 184 14.96 3.84 -5.70
N GLU A 185 15.23 3.45 -4.47
CA GLU A 185 14.31 3.42 -3.33
C GLU A 185 13.83 4.83 -3.00
N ILE A 186 14.74 5.81 -3.03
CA ILE A 186 14.42 7.22 -2.81
C ILE A 186 13.58 7.78 -3.96
N ILE A 187 13.91 7.43 -5.21
CA ILE A 187 13.12 7.82 -6.38
C ILE A 187 11.70 7.23 -6.30
N LYS A 188 11.58 5.94 -5.97
CA LYS A 188 10.29 5.27 -5.77
C LYS A 188 9.51 5.93 -4.63
N GLY A 189 10.15 6.24 -3.51
CA GLY A 189 9.56 6.96 -2.38
C GLY A 189 9.01 8.32 -2.78
N ARG A 190 9.81 9.12 -3.50
CA ARG A 190 9.40 10.45 -4.00
C ARG A 190 8.28 10.41 -5.02
N ARG A 191 8.11 9.30 -5.74
CA ARG A 191 7.01 9.12 -6.71
C ARG A 191 5.66 8.85 -6.04
N LYS A 192 5.64 8.16 -4.89
CA LYS A 192 4.40 7.82 -4.17
C LYS A 192 3.49 9.02 -3.85
N PRO A 193 4.01 10.16 -3.32
CA PRO A 193 3.16 11.30 -2.97
C PRO A 193 2.77 12.18 -4.18
N ILE A 194 3.38 12.00 -5.36
CA ILE A 194 3.13 12.89 -6.52
C ILE A 194 1.64 12.95 -6.93
N PRO A 195 0.91 11.83 -7.05
CA PRO A 195 -0.52 11.89 -7.36
C PRO A 195 -1.32 12.69 -6.33
N ILE A 196 -1.02 12.49 -5.04
CA ILE A 196 -1.67 13.19 -3.92
C ILE A 196 -1.37 14.69 -4.00
N LEU A 197 -0.11 15.06 -4.27
CA LEU A 197 0.32 16.45 -4.48
C LEU A 197 -0.42 17.11 -5.66
N LYS A 198 -0.58 16.39 -6.78
CA LYS A 198 -1.33 16.89 -7.93
C LYS A 198 -2.79 17.14 -7.58
N ASP A 199 -3.42 16.22 -6.87
CA ASP A 199 -4.82 16.35 -6.44
C ASP A 199 -5.01 17.50 -5.42
N ALA A 200 -4.05 17.71 -4.53
CA ALA A 200 -4.04 18.80 -3.55
C ALA A 200 -3.85 20.18 -4.21
N LEU A 201 -2.93 20.28 -5.17
CA LEU A 201 -2.71 21.50 -5.97
C LEU A 201 -3.96 21.84 -6.80
N LEU A 202 -4.61 20.83 -7.38
CA LEU A 202 -5.88 21.01 -8.11
C LEU A 202 -7.04 21.42 -7.16
N SER A 203 -6.99 21.05 -5.88
CA SER A 203 -8.04 21.34 -4.89
C SER A 203 -7.81 22.58 -4.02
N HIS A 204 -6.80 23.41 -4.35
CA HIS A 204 -6.46 24.71 -3.73
C HIS A 204 -5.96 24.60 -2.27
N ASN A 205 -5.20 23.55 -1.95
CA ASN A 205 -4.50 23.43 -0.66
C ASN A 205 -3.02 23.84 -0.82
N GLU A 206 -2.44 24.49 0.19
CA GLU A 206 -1.02 24.88 0.17
C GLU A 206 -0.15 23.73 0.69
N ILE A 207 0.86 23.34 -0.10
CA ILE A 207 1.83 22.31 0.31
C ILE A 207 3.24 22.90 0.24
N THR A 208 4.00 22.71 1.31
CA THR A 208 5.44 22.99 1.35
C THR A 208 6.21 21.67 1.45
N HIS A 209 7.13 21.42 0.51
CA HIS A 209 8.02 20.26 0.54
C HIS A 209 9.41 20.71 0.98
N ASP A 210 9.93 20.13 2.06
CA ASP A 210 11.30 20.38 2.52
C ASP A 210 12.25 19.37 1.86
N THR A 211 13.13 19.85 0.99
CA THR A 211 14.14 19.03 0.30
C THR A 211 15.26 18.56 1.22
N SER A 212 15.43 19.14 2.41
CA SER A 212 16.48 18.77 3.37
C SER A 212 16.11 17.56 4.22
N GLN A 213 14.82 17.34 4.46
CA GLN A 213 14.33 16.31 5.39
C GLN A 213 13.48 15.22 4.73
N ASP A 214 13.32 15.26 3.39
CA ASP A 214 12.43 14.36 2.63
C ASP A 214 11.00 14.29 3.26
N SER A 215 10.54 15.38 3.88
CA SER A 215 9.24 15.49 4.53
C SER A 215 8.31 16.44 3.75
N THR A 216 7.06 16.03 3.57
CA THR A 216 6.03 16.85 2.93
C THR A 216 5.05 17.33 3.99
N THR A 217 4.94 18.64 4.21
CA THR A 217 3.99 19.23 5.13
C THR A 217 2.82 19.84 4.35
N ILE A 218 1.61 19.31 4.55
CA ILE A 218 0.38 19.84 3.94
C ILE A 218 -0.20 20.89 4.90
N LYS A 219 -0.24 22.16 4.48
CA LYS A 219 -0.93 23.22 5.23
C LYS A 219 -2.36 23.32 4.71
N TRP A 220 -3.31 23.18 5.62
CA TRP A 220 -4.73 23.30 5.29
C TRP A 220 -5.05 24.75 4.91
N ASN A 221 -5.94 24.92 3.94
CA ASN A 221 -6.52 26.24 3.64
C ASN A 221 -7.40 26.66 4.83
N ASP A 222 -7.05 27.77 5.49
CA ASP A 222 -7.70 28.24 6.72
C ASP A 222 -9.23 28.38 6.58
N ASN A 223 -9.75 28.67 5.39
CA ASN A 223 -11.19 28.78 5.17
C ASN A 223 -11.92 27.43 5.30
N LYS A 224 -11.35 26.34 4.75
CA LYS A 224 -11.92 24.99 4.88
C LYS A 224 -11.74 24.44 6.29
N ARG A 225 -10.66 24.82 6.97
CA ARG A 225 -10.46 24.50 8.39
C ARG A 225 -11.55 25.15 9.24
N ASN A 226 -11.85 26.43 9.02
CA ASN A 226 -12.91 27.13 9.74
C ASN A 226 -14.29 26.55 9.43
N GLU A 227 -14.56 26.17 8.18
CA GLU A 227 -15.82 25.50 7.79
C GLU A 227 -15.95 24.11 8.43
N PHE A 228 -14.87 23.33 8.50
CA PHE A 228 -14.84 22.06 9.24
C PHE A 228 -15.10 22.26 10.73
N VAL A 229 -14.39 23.20 11.37
CA VAL A 229 -14.56 23.50 12.80
C VAL A 229 -15.98 23.97 13.11
N ASN A 230 -16.56 24.83 12.26
CA ASN A 230 -17.94 25.30 12.42
C ASN A 230 -18.96 24.18 12.22
N THR A 231 -18.73 23.29 11.25
CA THR A 231 -19.63 22.13 11.01
C THR A 231 -19.53 21.12 12.15
N PHE A 232 -18.33 20.91 12.68
CA PHE A 232 -18.08 20.06 13.84
C PHE A 232 -18.75 20.62 15.10
N HIS A 233 -18.66 21.94 15.33
CA HIS A 233 -19.35 22.61 16.44
C HIS A 233 -20.88 22.62 16.28
N ASN A 234 -21.40 22.60 15.05
CA ASN A 234 -22.83 22.49 14.81
C ASN A 234 -23.38 21.07 15.07
N SER A 235 -22.52 20.06 15.24
CA SER A 235 -22.88 18.71 15.70
C SER A 235 -22.92 18.60 17.23
N GLN A 236 -23.28 19.69 17.92
CA GLN A 236 -23.20 19.85 19.37
C GLN A 236 -23.92 18.74 20.14
N ASP A 237 -25.07 18.25 19.64
CA ASP A 237 -25.84 17.19 20.28
C ASP A 237 -25.09 15.85 20.28
N GLN A 238 -24.38 15.54 19.19
CA GLN A 238 -23.59 14.31 19.08
C GLN A 238 -22.35 14.36 19.97
N LEU A 239 -21.70 15.52 20.05
CA LEU A 239 -20.58 15.74 20.96
C LEU A 239 -21.01 15.64 22.43
N THR A 240 -22.20 16.15 22.75
CA THR A 240 -22.74 16.07 24.12
C THR A 240 -23.02 14.63 24.52
N ASN A 241 -23.55 13.81 23.60
CA ASN A 241 -23.77 12.38 23.85
C ASN A 241 -22.44 11.64 24.08
N ILE A 242 -21.45 11.84 23.20
CA ILE A 242 -20.11 11.23 23.35
C ILE A 242 -19.46 11.65 24.67
N MET A 243 -19.61 12.92 25.07
CA MET A 243 -19.09 13.41 26.35
C MET A 243 -19.79 12.78 27.55
N ASN A 244 -21.12 12.61 27.49
CA ASN A 244 -21.87 11.91 28.53
C ASN A 244 -21.46 10.43 28.61
N ASP A 245 -21.22 9.78 27.49
CA ASP A 245 -20.77 8.38 27.45
C ASP A 245 -19.34 8.22 27.99
N LEU A 246 -18.46 9.18 27.72
CA LEU A 246 -17.14 9.26 28.34
C LEU A 246 -17.22 9.52 29.85
N GLU A 247 -18.13 10.38 30.30
CA GLU A 247 -18.35 10.65 31.72
C GLU A 247 -18.95 9.43 32.44
N ASN A 248 -19.84 8.71 31.78
CA ASN A 248 -20.36 7.42 32.25
C ASN A 248 -19.23 6.38 32.38
N ILE A 249 -18.35 6.26 31.39
CA ILE A 249 -17.18 5.37 31.47
C ILE A 249 -16.25 5.78 32.62
N TYR A 250 -16.04 7.08 32.82
CA TYR A 250 -15.14 7.59 33.85
C TYR A 250 -15.68 7.44 35.28
N THR A 251 -17.01 7.43 35.44
CA THR A 251 -17.68 7.35 36.75
C THR A 251 -17.93 5.92 37.23
N HIS A 252 -17.81 4.91 36.36
CA HIS A 252 -17.96 3.51 36.73
C HIS A 252 -16.60 2.86 37.04
N ASP A 253 -16.52 2.08 38.13
CA ASP A 253 -15.28 1.40 38.58
C ASP A 253 -14.75 0.34 37.60
N THR A 254 -15.54 -0.05 36.60
CA THR A 254 -15.16 -1.04 35.59
C THR A 254 -15.59 -0.59 34.20
N CYS A 255 -14.62 -0.28 33.33
CA CYS A 255 -14.81 -0.04 31.91
C CYS A 255 -14.54 -1.34 31.12
N THR A 256 -15.44 -1.72 30.22
CA THR A 256 -15.20 -2.86 29.33
C THR A 256 -14.56 -2.39 28.02
N GLN A 257 -13.89 -3.31 27.29
CA GLN A 257 -13.34 -3.00 25.96
C GLN A 257 -14.45 -2.60 24.98
N GLN A 258 -15.65 -3.16 25.14
CA GLN A 258 -16.81 -2.84 24.31
C GLN A 258 -17.23 -1.36 24.46
N ASP A 259 -17.16 -0.82 25.68
CA ASP A 259 -17.50 0.59 25.94
C ASP A 259 -16.51 1.54 25.24
N ILE A 260 -15.22 1.19 25.28
CA ILE A 260 -14.15 1.92 24.58
C ILE A 260 -14.37 1.86 23.06
N ASP A 261 -14.68 0.67 22.53
CA ASP A 261 -14.89 0.46 21.10
C ASP A 261 -16.12 1.21 20.59
N ASN A 262 -17.20 1.27 21.38
CA ASN A 262 -18.42 2.02 21.07
C ASN A 262 -18.13 3.52 20.97
N VAL A 263 -17.52 4.11 22.01
CA VAL A 263 -17.18 5.56 22.01
C VAL A 263 -16.20 5.90 20.90
N THR A 264 -15.21 5.04 20.67
CA THR A 264 -14.24 5.22 19.57
C THR A 264 -14.94 5.16 18.21
N GLY A 265 -15.92 4.26 18.05
CA GLY A 265 -16.76 4.16 16.86
C GLY A 265 -17.56 5.44 16.59
N GLU A 266 -18.22 5.97 17.61
CA GLU A 266 -19.02 7.20 17.51
C GLU A 266 -18.17 8.44 17.18
N ILE A 267 -16.99 8.57 17.80
CA ILE A 267 -16.03 9.64 17.48
C ILE A 267 -15.60 9.54 16.02
N ASN A 268 -15.26 8.34 15.54
CA ASN A 268 -14.85 8.13 14.17
C ASN A 268 -15.99 8.43 13.17
N GLU A 269 -17.21 8.04 13.49
CA GLU A 269 -18.38 8.32 12.66
C GLU A 269 -18.68 9.83 12.58
N LEU A 270 -18.63 10.53 13.71
CA LEU A 270 -18.78 11.98 13.78
C LEU A 270 -17.73 12.69 12.92
N PHE A 271 -16.46 12.28 13.04
CA PHE A 271 -15.38 12.85 12.26
C PHE A 271 -15.56 12.58 10.77
N HIS A 272 -15.96 11.35 10.41
CA HIS A 272 -16.19 10.98 9.02
C HIS A 272 -17.36 11.74 8.39
N ASN A 273 -18.47 11.90 9.11
CA ASN A 273 -19.64 12.64 8.65
C ASN A 273 -19.35 14.15 8.50
N THR A 274 -18.60 14.72 9.45
CA THR A 274 -18.16 16.12 9.38
C THR A 274 -17.19 16.33 8.21
N ALA A 275 -16.24 15.42 8.00
CA ALA A 275 -15.33 15.46 6.86
C ALA A 275 -16.09 15.29 5.54
N LYS A 276 -17.07 14.39 5.49
CA LYS A 276 -17.88 14.17 4.29
C LYS A 276 -18.73 15.38 3.96
N THR A 277 -19.34 16.05 4.92
CA THR A 277 -20.16 17.25 4.66
C THR A 277 -19.30 18.44 4.19
N THR A 278 -18.14 18.64 4.81
CA THR A 278 -17.24 19.78 4.53
C THR A 278 -16.34 19.58 3.31
N LEU A 279 -15.96 18.33 3.01
CA LEU A 279 -15.03 18.00 1.93
C LEU A 279 -15.72 17.39 0.70
N SER A 280 -17.02 17.06 0.79
CA SER A 280 -17.75 16.69 -0.42
C SER A 280 -17.77 17.88 -1.37
N LYS A 281 -17.22 17.66 -2.57
CA LYS A 281 -17.20 18.67 -3.64
C LYS A 281 -18.62 19.21 -3.83
N PRO A 282 -18.82 20.53 -4.01
CA PRO A 282 -20.13 21.05 -4.37
C PRO A 282 -20.61 20.25 -5.57
N HIS A 283 -21.81 19.70 -5.46
CA HIS A 283 -22.45 18.95 -6.53
C HIS A 283 -22.48 19.90 -7.73
N TYR A 284 -21.57 19.73 -8.68
CA TYR A 284 -21.59 20.51 -9.91
C TYR A 284 -22.98 20.28 -10.49
N LYS A 285 -23.82 21.33 -10.50
CA LYS A 285 -25.08 21.33 -11.24
C LYS A 285 -24.74 20.74 -12.58
N SER A 286 -25.33 19.58 -12.91
CA SER A 286 -25.00 18.85 -14.12
C SER A 286 -25.00 19.87 -15.25
N ARG A 287 -23.83 20.15 -15.81
CA ARG A 287 -23.66 21.10 -16.90
C ARG A 287 -24.73 20.73 -17.91
N LYS A 288 -25.70 21.63 -18.18
CA LYS A 288 -26.75 21.39 -19.19
C LYS A 288 -26.04 20.76 -20.37
N LYS A 289 -26.44 19.53 -20.73
CA LYS A 289 -25.76 18.77 -21.79
C LYS A 289 -25.61 19.73 -22.97
N PRO A 290 -24.40 20.05 -23.43
CA PRO A 290 -24.26 20.82 -24.64
C PRO A 290 -25.02 20.05 -25.71
N ASN A 291 -25.97 20.71 -26.35
CA ASN A 291 -26.73 20.14 -27.45
C ASN A 291 -25.78 19.34 -28.36
N SER A 292 -26.17 18.09 -28.58
CA SER A 292 -25.65 17.13 -29.55
C SER A 292 -24.41 17.59 -30.32
N LYS A 293 -23.22 17.14 -29.90
CA LYS A 293 -22.14 16.97 -30.87
C LYS A 293 -22.66 15.99 -31.93
N PRO A 294 -22.86 16.39 -33.20
CA PRO A 294 -23.60 15.60 -34.19
C PRO A 294 -22.94 14.26 -34.51
N TRP A 295 -21.65 14.11 -34.20
CA TRP A 295 -20.89 12.87 -34.39
C TRP A 295 -21.03 11.86 -33.23
N TYR A 296 -21.57 12.25 -32.07
CA TYR A 296 -21.71 11.36 -30.91
C TYR A 296 -23.05 10.63 -30.93
N THR A 297 -23.17 9.65 -31.83
CA THR A 297 -24.39 8.88 -32.06
C THR A 297 -24.66 7.85 -30.96
N ASN A 298 -25.90 7.33 -30.88
CA ASN A 298 -26.24 6.20 -30.01
C ASN A 298 -25.38 4.95 -30.28
N LYS A 299 -24.82 4.82 -31.49
CA LYS A 299 -23.86 3.77 -31.85
C LYS A 299 -22.56 3.93 -31.05
N CYS A 300 -22.05 5.15 -30.88
CA CYS A 300 -20.87 5.43 -30.07
C CYS A 300 -21.08 5.08 -28.58
N LEU A 301 -22.27 5.37 -28.04
CA LEU A 301 -22.64 5.01 -26.67
C LEU A 301 -22.72 3.49 -26.46
N SER A 302 -23.33 2.77 -27.40
CA SER A 302 -23.40 1.31 -27.37
C SER A 302 -22.02 0.67 -27.45
N THR A 303 -21.17 1.12 -28.38
CA THR A 303 -19.79 0.64 -28.52
C THR A 303 -18.96 0.93 -27.27
N ARG A 304 -19.10 2.12 -26.67
CA ARG A 304 -18.42 2.46 -25.42
C ARG A 304 -18.86 1.57 -24.26
N LYS A 305 -20.16 1.28 -24.13
CA LYS A 305 -20.67 0.35 -23.10
C LYS A 305 -20.15 -1.08 -23.31
N LYS A 306 -20.10 -1.55 -24.56
CA LYS A 306 -19.53 -2.87 -24.89
C LYS A 306 -18.04 -2.95 -24.58
N ASN A 307 -17.27 -1.93 -24.96
CA ASN A 307 -15.84 -1.84 -24.66
C ASN A 307 -15.61 -1.79 -23.14
N HIS A 308 -16.41 -1.02 -22.40
CA HIS A 308 -16.27 -0.97 -20.95
C HIS A 308 -16.59 -2.31 -20.27
N LYS A 309 -17.59 -3.06 -20.75
CA LYS A 309 -17.87 -4.43 -20.29
C LYS A 309 -16.73 -5.39 -20.63
N ALA A 310 -16.20 -5.32 -21.86
CA ALA A 310 -15.07 -6.14 -22.29
C ALA A 310 -13.82 -5.91 -21.43
N ARG A 311 -13.48 -4.64 -21.15
CA ARG A 311 -12.36 -4.29 -20.24
C ARG A 311 -12.58 -4.79 -18.82
N LYS A 312 -13.82 -4.80 -18.32
CA LYS A 312 -14.14 -5.38 -17.01
C LYS A 312 -13.91 -6.90 -17.01
N HIS A 313 -14.40 -7.62 -18.02
CA HIS A 313 -14.17 -9.05 -18.14
C HIS A 313 -12.69 -9.40 -18.31
N GLU A 314 -11.94 -8.60 -19.07
CA GLU A 314 -10.50 -8.79 -19.25
C GLU A 314 -9.72 -8.55 -17.94
N ALA A 315 -10.08 -7.53 -17.17
CA ALA A 315 -9.50 -7.29 -15.85
C ALA A 315 -9.78 -8.47 -14.89
N THR A 316 -11.02 -8.96 -14.84
CA THR A 316 -11.36 -10.14 -14.02
C THR A 316 -10.62 -11.40 -14.50
N ARG A 317 -10.42 -11.58 -15.81
CA ARG A 317 -9.68 -12.71 -16.38
C ARG A 317 -8.19 -12.62 -16.06
N LYS A 318 -7.58 -11.43 -16.09
CA LYS A 318 -6.18 -11.21 -15.69
C LYS A 318 -5.98 -11.53 -14.21
N GLN A 319 -6.90 -11.07 -13.36
CA GLN A 319 -6.87 -11.37 -11.93
C GLN A 319 -6.98 -12.88 -11.64
N LEU A 320 -7.87 -13.60 -12.35
CA LEU A 320 -7.98 -15.05 -12.26
C LEU A 320 -6.72 -15.78 -12.74
N LEU A 321 -6.09 -15.27 -13.81
CA LEU A 321 -4.86 -15.81 -14.33
C LEU A 321 -3.73 -15.64 -13.31
N GLU A 322 -3.56 -14.44 -12.74
CA GLU A 322 -2.60 -14.12 -11.67
C GLU A 322 -2.79 -15.01 -10.44
N THR A 323 -4.02 -15.25 -9.99
CA THR A 323 -4.29 -16.15 -8.86
C THR A 323 -3.92 -17.60 -9.15
N LYS A 324 -4.10 -18.05 -10.40
CA LYS A 324 -3.74 -19.40 -10.81
C LYS A 324 -2.22 -19.56 -10.92
N THR A 325 -1.51 -18.58 -11.50
CA THR A 325 -0.04 -18.60 -11.53
C THR A 325 0.54 -18.55 -10.13
N LEU A 326 -0.05 -17.77 -9.20
CA LEU A 326 0.38 -17.73 -7.80
C LEU A 326 0.19 -19.09 -7.11
N TYR A 327 -0.96 -19.74 -7.32
CA TYR A 327 -1.25 -21.06 -6.77
C TYR A 327 -0.32 -22.14 -7.32
N ASP A 328 -0.10 -22.16 -8.64
CA ASP A 328 0.82 -23.11 -9.28
C ASP A 328 2.27 -22.86 -8.84
N TYR A 329 2.67 -21.59 -8.60
CA TYR A 329 3.95 -21.22 -8.01
C TYR A 329 4.10 -21.77 -6.59
N PHE A 330 3.17 -21.48 -5.68
CA PHE A 330 3.24 -21.98 -4.29
C PHE A 330 3.19 -23.50 -4.21
N LYS A 331 2.44 -24.15 -5.11
CA LYS A 331 2.43 -25.60 -5.25
C LYS A 331 3.81 -26.12 -5.68
N SER A 332 4.44 -25.50 -6.67
CA SER A 332 5.77 -25.89 -7.14
C SER A 332 6.88 -25.67 -6.10
N VAL A 333 6.76 -24.63 -5.27
CA VAL A 333 7.66 -24.34 -4.14
C VAL A 333 7.49 -25.36 -3.01
N ASN A 334 6.26 -25.80 -2.74
CA ASN A 334 6.01 -26.84 -1.73
C ASN A 334 6.44 -28.24 -2.19
N GLU A 335 6.40 -28.52 -3.48
CA GLU A 335 6.72 -29.83 -4.05
C GLU A 335 8.23 -29.99 -4.35
N ASN A 336 8.99 -28.90 -4.53
CA ASN A 336 10.43 -28.95 -4.81
C ASN A 336 11.23 -28.12 -3.81
N ASN A 337 11.94 -28.80 -2.90
CA ASN A 337 12.81 -28.21 -1.88
C ASN A 337 14.16 -27.78 -2.49
N VAL A 338 14.15 -26.87 -3.47
CA VAL A 338 15.36 -26.34 -4.11
C VAL A 338 15.21 -24.83 -4.33
N HIS A 339 16.11 -24.07 -3.71
CA HIS A 339 16.38 -22.68 -3.99
C HIS A 339 16.85 -22.52 -5.44
N ASP A 340 16.12 -21.76 -6.25
CA ASP A 340 16.70 -20.92 -7.31
C ASP A 340 15.72 -19.78 -7.66
N GLU A 341 16.29 -18.59 -7.87
CA GLU A 341 15.61 -17.32 -8.15
C GLU A 341 14.88 -17.35 -9.51
N ILE A 342 13.64 -16.82 -9.55
CA ILE A 342 12.95 -16.51 -10.81
C ILE A 342 12.48 -15.06 -10.79
N ASP A 343 13.01 -14.27 -11.74
CA ASP A 343 12.62 -12.89 -12.06
C ASP A 343 11.20 -12.85 -12.65
N ILE A 344 10.35 -11.94 -12.16
CA ILE A 344 9.01 -11.68 -12.70
C ILE A 344 9.02 -10.36 -13.46
N ASP A 345 8.83 -10.45 -14.77
CA ASP A 345 8.75 -9.31 -15.69
C ASP A 345 7.32 -8.75 -15.72
N ILE A 346 7.15 -7.45 -15.47
CA ILE A 346 5.86 -6.76 -15.51
C ILE A 346 5.87 -5.76 -16.66
N ASP A 347 5.03 -6.00 -17.65
CA ASP A 347 4.87 -5.19 -18.85
C ASP A 347 4.15 -3.86 -18.57
N VAL A 348 4.91 -2.76 -18.65
CA VAL A 348 4.49 -1.37 -18.37
C VAL A 348 3.99 -0.62 -19.62
N ASN A 349 3.86 -1.30 -20.76
CA ASN A 349 3.71 -0.69 -22.11
C ASN A 349 2.36 0.00 -22.43
N ASN A 350 1.60 0.50 -21.47
CA ASN A 350 0.26 1.08 -21.75
C ASN A 350 -0.08 2.38 -21.00
N LEU A 351 0.91 3.18 -20.61
CA LEU A 351 0.67 4.54 -20.12
C LEU A 351 0.88 5.59 -21.23
N PRO A 352 -0.01 6.59 -21.39
CA PRO A 352 0.14 7.63 -22.41
C PRO A 352 1.39 8.50 -22.21
N PRO A 353 2.11 8.86 -23.30
CA PRO A 353 3.44 9.49 -23.25
C PRO A 353 3.47 10.86 -22.53
N ASP A 354 2.38 11.63 -22.58
CA ASP A 354 2.33 13.01 -22.09
C ASP A 354 2.35 13.13 -20.55
N ILE A 355 2.09 12.03 -19.83
CA ILE A 355 1.99 12.06 -18.36
C ILE A 355 3.37 11.86 -17.72
N GLU A 356 4.26 11.08 -18.33
CA GLU A 356 5.58 10.77 -17.78
C GLU A 356 6.58 11.94 -17.93
N GLU A 357 6.38 12.75 -18.97
CA GLU A 357 7.12 14.00 -19.22
C GLU A 357 6.78 15.10 -18.19
N LEU A 358 5.52 15.15 -17.74
CA LEU A 358 5.03 16.05 -16.68
C LEU A 358 5.27 15.55 -15.24
N LEU A 359 5.81 14.33 -15.08
CA LEU A 359 6.04 13.69 -13.79
C LEU A 359 7.52 13.68 -13.37
N ASN A 360 8.44 13.95 -14.30
CA ASN A 360 9.87 13.81 -14.05
C ASN A 360 10.66 15.14 -14.16
N SER A 361 10.00 16.27 -14.45
CA SER A 361 10.62 17.60 -14.33
C SER A 361 10.46 18.14 -12.89
N PRO A 362 11.52 18.70 -12.28
CA PRO A 362 11.38 19.38 -11.00
C PRO A 362 10.58 20.67 -11.21
N ILE A 363 9.40 20.77 -10.58
CA ILE A 363 8.62 22.01 -10.56
C ILE A 363 9.45 23.08 -9.87
N THR A 364 9.83 24.11 -10.61
CA THR A 364 10.65 25.19 -10.06
C THR A 364 9.78 26.26 -9.40
N VAL A 365 10.32 26.91 -8.38
CA VAL A 365 9.65 28.02 -7.68
C VAL A 365 9.25 29.14 -8.65
N ASP A 366 9.99 29.33 -9.73
CA ASP A 366 9.68 30.34 -10.75
C ASP A 366 8.59 29.88 -11.71
N GLU A 367 8.46 28.59 -12.03
CA GLU A 367 7.31 28.07 -12.77
C GLU A 367 6.03 28.20 -11.94
N ILE A 368 6.10 27.99 -10.62
CA ILE A 368 4.99 28.24 -9.71
C ILE A 368 4.65 29.74 -9.68
N LYS A 369 5.65 30.62 -9.54
CA LYS A 369 5.42 32.08 -9.56
C LYS A 369 4.91 32.57 -10.90
N CYS A 370 5.37 32.02 -12.03
CA CYS A 370 4.96 32.39 -13.37
C CYS A 370 3.53 31.88 -13.67
N ALA A 371 3.19 30.66 -13.23
CA ALA A 371 1.82 30.15 -13.27
C ALA A 371 0.87 31.01 -12.41
N VAL A 372 1.27 31.39 -11.20
CA VAL A 372 0.50 32.29 -10.33
C VAL A 372 0.36 33.69 -10.94
N LYS A 373 1.41 34.22 -11.60
CA LYS A 373 1.38 35.53 -12.28
C LYS A 373 0.49 35.51 -13.52
N ASN A 374 0.54 34.44 -14.32
CA ASN A 374 -0.34 34.24 -15.47
C ASN A 374 -1.81 34.06 -15.05
N LEU A 375 -2.06 33.40 -13.92
CA LEU A 375 -3.41 33.32 -13.32
C LEU A 375 -3.94 34.67 -12.79
N LYS A 376 -3.05 35.57 -12.33
CA LYS A 376 -3.41 36.95 -11.95
C LYS A 376 -3.68 37.83 -13.17
N ASN A 377 -2.89 37.71 -14.23
CA ASN A 377 -3.05 38.50 -15.47
C ASN A 377 -4.25 38.05 -16.32
N ASN A 378 -4.62 36.76 -16.27
CA ASN A 378 -5.82 36.26 -16.93
C ASN A 378 -7.12 36.70 -16.23
N LYS A 379 -7.06 37.16 -14.96
CA LYS A 379 -8.20 37.82 -14.31
C LYS A 379 -8.45 39.26 -14.77
N SER A 380 -7.48 39.91 -15.42
CA SER A 380 -7.63 41.27 -15.97
C SER A 380 -7.96 41.33 -17.46
N ALA A 381 -7.76 40.24 -18.22
CA ALA A 381 -8.07 40.18 -19.65
C ALA A 381 -9.54 39.85 -19.96
N ASP A 382 -10.25 39.18 -19.06
CA ASP A 382 -11.66 38.80 -19.24
C ASP A 382 -12.67 39.86 -18.73
N MET A 383 -12.24 41.12 -18.54
CA MET A 383 -13.14 42.25 -18.23
C MET A 383 -13.24 43.32 -19.33
N ILE A 384 -12.61 43.14 -20.50
CA ILE A 384 -12.79 44.05 -21.65
C ILE A 384 -12.82 43.25 -22.95
N THR A 385 -13.94 42.58 -23.24
CA THR A 385 -14.60 42.58 -24.57
C THR A 385 -15.82 41.65 -24.55
N TYR A 386 -16.96 42.22 -24.95
CA TYR A 386 -18.34 41.70 -25.03
C TYR A 386 -19.15 41.69 -23.74
#